data_AF-A0A7Z7LG12-F1
#
_entry.id   AF-A0A7Z7LG12-F1
#
_cell.length_a   1.000
_cell.length_b   1.000
_cell.length_c   1.000
_cell.angle_alpha   90.00
_cell.angle_beta   90.00
_cell.angle_gamma   90.00
#
_symmetry.space_group_name_H-M   'P 1'
#
loop_
_entity.id
_entity.type
_entity.pdbx_description
1 polymer ?
#
loop_
_entity_poly.entity_id
_entity_poly.type
_entity_poly.pdbx_seq_one_letter_code
_entity_poly.pdbx_strand_id
1 'polypeptide(L)' 'MRLDKFLKQNKIIKRRILAKEAIEKGFISRNGIQAKPSSEVKPGDTISIRFSNRTLVVKVLEGFEIEILKEIKE' A
#
# COMPACT_ATOMS: atom_id res chain seq x y z
N MET A 1 11.83 -3.32 2.45
CA MET A 1 11.69 -1.93 1.90
C MET A 1 10.63 -1.18 2.70
N ARG A 2 10.76 0.13 2.96
CA ARG A 2 9.72 0.89 3.70
C ARG A 2 8.41 1.00 2.92
N LEU A 3 7.28 1.00 3.61
CA LEU A 3 5.94 1.06 3.00
C LEU A 3 5.72 2.32 2.16
N ASP A 4 6.13 3.49 2.64
CA ASP A 4 6.04 4.75 1.90
C ASP A 4 6.88 4.72 0.59
N LYS A 5 8.06 4.11 0.64
CA LYS A 5 8.91 3.92 -0.55
C LYS A 5 8.30 2.90 -1.51
N PHE A 6 7.74 1.82 -0.99
CA PHE A 6 7.09 0.76 -1.77
C PHE A 6 5.94 1.30 -2.63
N LEU A 7 5.05 2.09 -2.02
CA LEU A 7 3.91 2.68 -2.71
C LEU A 7 4.33 3.65 -3.82
N LYS A 8 5.41 4.42 -3.60
CA LYS A 8 5.98 5.30 -4.63
C LYS A 8 6.66 4.52 -5.75
N GLN A 9 7.43 3.50 -5.41
CA GLN A 9 8.20 2.71 -6.38
C GLN A 9 7.28 1.95 -7.33
N ASN A 10 6.21 1.36 -6.80
CA ASN A 10 5.18 0.68 -7.58
C ASN A 10 4.14 1.62 -8.20
N LYS A 11 4.38 2.94 -8.16
CA LYS A 11 3.52 3.99 -8.74
C LYS A 11 2.05 3.97 -8.25
N ILE A 12 1.75 3.31 -7.14
CA ILE A 12 0.43 3.30 -6.50
C ILE A 12 0.09 4.72 -6.03
N ILE A 13 1.08 5.41 -5.44
CA ILE A 13 0.97 6.82 -5.05
C ILE A 13 2.10 7.59 -5.70
N LYS A 14 1.74 8.65 -6.44
CA LYS A 14 2.70 9.44 -7.24
C LYS A 14 3.79 10.12 -6.40
N ARG A 15 3.49 10.52 -5.16
CA ARG A 15 4.40 11.26 -4.28
C ARG A 15 4.60 10.54 -2.95
N ARG A 16 5.84 10.49 -2.48
CA ARG A 16 6.21 9.83 -1.21
C ARG A 16 5.58 10.50 0.02
N ILE A 17 5.42 11.83 -0.01
CA ILE A 17 4.76 12.60 1.06
C ILE A 17 3.29 12.20 1.18
N LEU A 18 2.56 12.09 0.05
CA LEU A 18 1.17 11.64 0.03
C LEU A 18 1.03 10.20 0.54
N ALA A 19 2.00 9.33 0.23
CA ALA A 19 1.99 7.97 0.76
C ALA A 19 2.12 7.96 2.28
N LYS A 20 3.02 8.78 2.84
CA LYS A 20 3.18 8.94 4.29
C LYS A 20 1.86 9.41 4.93
N GLU A 21 1.26 10.47 4.40
CA GLU A 21 -0.01 11.00 4.89
C GLU A 21 -1.16 9.99 4.79
N ALA A 22 -1.26 9.25 3.68
CA ALA A 22 -2.31 8.25 3.51
C ALA A 22 -2.19 7.10 4.51
N ILE A 23 -0.95 6.70 4.85
CA ILE A 23 -0.68 5.72 5.90
C ILE A 23 -1.06 6.29 7.27
N GLU A 24 -0.65 7.52 7.59
CA GLU A 24 -0.96 8.18 8.87
C GLU A 24 -2.46 8.43 9.06
N LYS A 25 -3.19 8.74 7.99
CA LYS A 25 -4.65 8.90 7.99
C LYS A 25 -5.41 7.57 8.00
N GLY A 26 -4.72 6.43 7.89
CA GLY A 26 -5.34 5.12 7.97
C GLY A 26 -5.97 4.59 6.68
N PHE A 27 -5.71 5.22 5.54
CA PHE A 27 -6.18 4.72 4.24
C PHE A 27 -5.46 3.46 3.78
N ILE A 28 -4.26 3.21 4.32
CA ILE A 28 -3.43 2.06 3.96
C ILE A 28 -3.29 1.11 5.15
N SER A 29 -3.60 -0.15 4.91
CA SER A 29 -3.46 -1.23 5.87
C SER A 29 -2.57 -2.32 5.31
N ARG A 30 -1.71 -2.90 6.15
CA ARG A 30 -0.88 -4.06 5.83
C ARG A 30 -1.41 -5.26 6.62
N ASN A 31 -1.71 -6.35 5.93
CA ASN A 31 -2.27 -7.59 6.50
C ASN A 31 -3.51 -7.31 7.37
N GLY A 32 -4.35 -6.35 6.97
CA GLY A 32 -5.54 -5.94 7.71
C GLY A 32 -5.29 -5.00 8.89
N ILE A 33 -4.04 -4.64 9.19
CA ILE A 33 -3.66 -3.78 10.32
C ILE A 33 -3.13 -2.44 9.79
N GLN A 34 -3.47 -1.34 10.47
CA GLN A 34 -2.95 -0.02 10.13
C GLN A 34 -1.41 0.00 10.31
N ALA A 35 -0.70 0.29 9.25
CA ALA A 35 0.76 0.26 9.26
C ALA A 35 1.34 1.63 9.61
N LYS A 36 2.59 1.65 10.09
CA LYS A 36 3.37 2.90 10.17
C LYS A 36 4.06 3.16 8.83
N PRO A 37 4.32 4.43 8.44
CA PRO A 37 5.05 4.74 7.20
C PRO A 37 6.44 4.11 7.18
N SER A 38 7.07 4.00 8.35
CA SER A 38 8.37 3.36 8.54
C SER A 38 8.35 1.84 8.56
N SER A 39 7.18 1.20 8.45
CA SER A 39 7.06 -0.25 8.46
C SER A 39 7.75 -0.86 7.24
N GLU A 40 8.48 -1.95 7.46
CA GLU A 40 9.13 -2.70 6.40
C GLU A 40 8.18 -3.69 5.75
N VAL A 41 7.96 -3.52 4.46
CA VAL A 41 7.23 -4.44 3.59
C VAL A 41 8.11 -5.63 3.26
N LYS A 42 7.51 -6.82 3.33
CA LYS A 42 8.10 -8.11 2.95
C LYS A 42 7.30 -8.75 1.81
N PRO A 43 7.94 -9.57 0.96
CA PRO A 43 7.22 -10.45 0.03
C PRO A 43 6.19 -11.30 0.77
N GLY A 44 5.01 -11.46 0.17
CA GLY A 44 3.87 -12.15 0.75
C GLY A 44 2.92 -11.26 1.57
N ASP A 45 3.32 -10.04 1.92
CA ASP A 45 2.40 -9.10 2.59
C ASP A 45 1.23 -8.72 1.68
N THR A 46 0.06 -8.48 2.28
CA THR A 46 -1.10 -7.90 1.61
C THR A 46 -1.26 -6.45 2.01
N ILE A 47 -1.32 -5.54 1.05
CA ILE A 47 -1.53 -4.11 1.26
C ILE A 47 -2.91 -3.72 0.73
N SER A 48 -3.76 -3.21 1.60
CA SER A 48 -5.05 -2.62 1.23
C SER A 48 -4.92 -1.11 1.21
N ILE A 49 -5.23 -0.50 0.08
CA ILE A 49 -5.25 0.95 -0.14
C ILE A 49 -6.69 1.39 -0.42
N ARG A 50 -7.25 2.22 0.46
CA ARG A 50 -8.52 2.89 0.22
C ARG A 50 -8.27 4.21 -0.49
N PHE A 51 -8.70 4.30 -1.73
CA PHE A 51 -8.85 5.57 -2.44
C PHE A 51 -10.27 6.10 -2.24
N SER A 52 -10.48 7.38 -2.53
CA SER A 52 -11.78 8.03 -2.38
C SER A 52 -12.88 7.42 -3.24
N ASN A 53 -12.54 6.71 -4.32
CA ASN A 53 -13.48 6.14 -5.29
C ASN A 53 -13.37 4.61 -5.43
N ARG A 54 -12.40 3.99 -4.78
CA ARG A 54 -12.17 2.55 -4.87
C ARG A 54 -11.27 2.05 -3.75
N THR A 55 -11.42 0.79 -3.39
CA THR A 55 -10.46 0.07 -2.55
C THR A 55 -9.65 -0.90 -3.40
N LEU A 56 -8.32 -0.72 -3.39
CA LEU A 56 -7.37 -1.57 -4.07
C LEU A 56 -6.66 -2.46 -3.05
N VAL A 57 -6.71 -3.78 -3.24
CA VAL A 57 -5.96 -4.74 -2.43
C VAL A 57 -4.90 -5.38 -3.31
N VAL A 58 -3.64 -5.23 -2.91
CA VAL A 58 -2.48 -5.79 -3.62
C VAL A 58 -1.69 -6.73 -2.73
N LYS A 59 -1.11 -7.76 -3.33
CA LYS A 59 -0.12 -8.63 -2.69
C LYS A 59 1.27 -8.22 -3.14
N VAL A 60 2.22 -8.29 -2.21
CA VAL A 60 3.63 -8.05 -2.49
C VAL A 60 4.25 -9.37 -2.96
N LEU A 61 4.85 -9.38 -4.13
CA LEU A 61 5.57 -10.55 -4.66
C LEU A 61 7.06 -10.48 -4.32
N GLU A 62 7.76 -11.58 -4.61
CA GLU A 62 9.22 -11.60 -4.60
C GLU A 62 9.75 -10.54 -5.59
N GLY A 63 10.79 -9.80 -5.21
CA GLY A 63 11.28 -8.66 -5.99
C GLY A 63 10.55 -7.32 -5.74
N PHE A 64 9.62 -7.26 -4.78
CA PHE A 64 8.80 -6.06 -4.47
C PHE A 64 7.85 -5.64 -5.59
N GLU A 65 7.48 -6.58 -6.45
CA GLU A 65 6.40 -6.38 -7.42
C GLU A 65 5.03 -6.43 -6.72
N ILE A 66 4.00 -5.95 -7.43
CA ILE A 66 2.62 -5.92 -6.93
C ILE A 66 1.72 -6.79 -7.79
N GLU A 67 0.91 -7.61 -7.13
CA GLU A 67 -0.19 -8.35 -7.74
C GLU A 67 -1.50 -7.77 -7.23
N ILE A 68 -2.42 -7.41 -8.13
CA ILE A 68 -3.73 -6.88 -7.74
C ILE A 68 -4.64 -8.06 -7.42
N LEU A 69 -5.02 -8.19 -6.14
CA LEU A 69 -5.94 -9.25 -5.70
C LEU A 69 -7.39 -8.84 -5.89
N LYS A 70 -7.74 -7.61 -5.50
CA LYS A 70 -9.10 -7.09 -5.58
C LYS A 70 -9.10 -5.60 -5.87
N GLU A 71 -10.01 -5.19 -6.75
CA GLU A 71 -10.37 -3.79 -6.93
C GLU A 71 -11.88 -3.68 -6.74
N ILE A 72 -12.28 -3.03 -5.64
CA ILE A 72 -13.68 -2.76 -5.33
C ILE A 72 -13.91 -1.30 -5.71
N LYS A 73 -14.68 -1.06 -6.77
CA LYS A 73 -15.15 0.27 -7.11
C LYS A 73 -16.37 0.57 -6.24
N GLU A 74 -16.34 1.72 -5.58
CA GLU A 74 -17.46 2.23 -4.78
C GLU A 74 -18.35 3.12 -5.65
#